data_AF-A0A512BJD9-F1
#
_entry.id   AF-A0A512BJD9-F1
#
_cell.length_a   1.000
_cell.length_b   1.000
_cell.length_c   1.000
_cell.angle_alpha   90.00
_cell.angle_beta   90.00
_cell.angle_gamma   90.00
#
_symmetry.space_group_name_H-M   'P 1'
#
loop_
_entity.id
_entity.type
_entity.pdbx_description
1 polymer ?
#
loop_
_entity_poly.entity_id
_entity_poly.type
_entity_poly.pdbx_seq_one_letter_code
_entity_poly.pdbx_strand_id
1 'polypeptide(L)'
;MKEFFEAKEVLGSVLNKIESCICATKFPHKPKTLLEEILCDADTYNLGTEDFIRTDKLLKEELGNRKVLTDNWIEKTKQLLLTHKYFTSYCINKLSRGKEKTIQLLKNQLQT
;
A
#
# COMPACT_ATOMS: atom_id res chain seq x y z
N MET A 1 1.10 16.99 -13.76
CA MET A 1 1.60 17.16 -12.37
C MET A 1 2.66 18.26 -12.31
N LYS A 2 3.77 18.17 -13.05
CA LYS A 2 4.81 19.21 -13.07
C LYS A 2 4.26 20.59 -13.47
N GLU A 3 3.53 20.66 -14.58
CA GLU A 3 2.83 21.88 -15.04
C GLU A 3 1.95 22.53 -13.96
N PHE A 4 1.24 21.72 -13.17
CA PHE A 4 0.38 22.21 -12.09
C PHE A 4 1.19 22.91 -10.98
N PHE A 5 2.33 22.35 -10.59
CA PHE A 5 3.17 22.92 -9.53
C PHE A 5 4.07 24.06 -10.03
N GLU A 6 4.50 24.02 -11.29
CA GLU A 6 5.21 25.12 -11.94
C GLU A 6 4.32 26.36 -12.03
N ALA A 7 3.04 26.21 -12.40
CA ALA A 7 2.05 27.30 -12.37
C ALA A 7 1.76 27.85 -10.96
N LYS A 8 2.21 27.16 -9.91
CA LYS A 8 2.08 27.57 -8.50
C LYS A 8 3.40 28.08 -7.91
N GLU A 9 4.41 28.28 -8.75
CA GLU A 9 5.73 28.80 -8.35
C GLU A 9 6.39 27.98 -7.24
N VAL A 10 6.14 26.66 -7.22
CA VAL A 10 6.77 25.75 -6.25
C VAL A 10 8.26 25.60 -6.56
N LEU A 11 9.10 25.74 -5.54
CA LEU A 11 10.55 25.56 -5.65
C LEU A 11 10.90 24.19 -6.26
N GLY A 12 11.81 24.17 -7.23
CA GLY A 12 12.22 22.93 -7.91
C GLY A 12 12.75 21.84 -6.97
N SER A 13 13.42 22.23 -5.88
CA SER A 13 13.88 21.28 -4.86
C SER A 13 12.73 20.60 -4.11
N VAL A 14 11.61 21.29 -3.91
CA VAL A 14 10.39 20.74 -3.32
C VAL A 14 9.67 19.86 -4.33
N LEU A 15 9.57 20.30 -5.59
CA LEU A 15 8.98 19.50 -6.68
C LEU A 15 9.69 18.14 -6.85
N ASN A 16 11.01 18.12 -6.79
CA ASN A 16 11.79 16.88 -6.87
C ASN A 16 11.51 15.93 -5.71
N LYS A 17 11.29 16.46 -4.49
CA LYS A 17 10.90 15.65 -3.32
C LYS A 17 9.49 15.08 -3.49
N ILE A 18 8.55 15.90 -3.97
CA ILE A 18 7.17 15.47 -4.27
C ILE A 18 7.18 14.35 -5.31
N GLU A 19 7.92 14.52 -6.41
CA GLU A 19 8.03 13.50 -7.45
C GLU A 19 8.63 12.19 -6.89
N SER A 20 9.69 12.29 -6.08
CA SER A 20 10.32 11.12 -5.47
C SER A 20 9.37 10.39 -4.51
N CYS A 21 8.62 11.15 -3.71
CA CYS A 21 7.58 10.67 -2.82
C CYS A 21 6.45 9.93 -3.56
N ILE A 22 5.93 10.50 -4.64
CA ILE A 22 4.90 9.86 -5.47
C ILE A 22 5.45 8.59 -6.13
N CYS A 23 6.67 8.61 -6.64
CA CYS A 23 7.28 7.44 -7.28
C CYS A 23 7.56 6.31 -6.30
N ALA A 24 7.87 6.62 -5.03
CA ALA A 24 8.18 5.62 -4.02
C ALA A 24 6.98 4.71 -3.67
N THR A 25 5.74 5.18 -3.83
CA THR A 25 4.53 4.38 -3.57
C THR A 25 4.24 3.34 -4.65
N LYS A 26 4.97 3.37 -5.78
CA LYS A 26 4.82 2.34 -6.81
C LYS A 26 5.35 0.99 -6.33
N PHE A 27 4.51 -0.04 -6.41
CA PHE A 27 4.90 -1.41 -6.06
C PHE A 27 5.82 -2.03 -7.14
N PRO A 28 6.91 -2.74 -6.77
CA PRO A 28 7.42 -2.93 -5.41
C PRO A 28 8.12 -1.68 -4.86
N HIS A 29 7.81 -1.34 -3.62
CA HIS A 29 8.32 -0.14 -2.95
C HIS A 29 9.84 -0.21 -2.75
N LYS A 30 10.52 0.89 -3.08
CA LYS A 30 11.98 1.07 -2.88
C LYS A 30 12.28 2.48 -2.36
N PRO A 31 11.75 2.86 -1.18
CA PRO A 31 11.98 4.18 -0.63
C PRO A 31 13.47 4.38 -0.31
N LYS A 32 13.96 5.60 -0.52
CA LYS A 32 15.37 5.99 -0.32
C LYS A 32 15.55 6.98 0.83
N THR A 33 14.46 7.57 1.29
CA THR A 33 14.44 8.59 2.34
C THR A 33 13.32 8.31 3.34
N LEU A 34 13.46 8.81 4.56
CA LEU A 34 12.43 8.65 5.60
C LEU A 34 11.06 9.18 5.15
N LEU A 35 11.01 10.26 4.36
CA LEU A 35 9.74 10.78 3.83
C LEU A 35 9.07 9.79 2.87
N GLU A 36 9.86 9.16 2.00
CA GLU A 36 9.38 8.13 1.08
C GLU A 36 8.92 6.87 1.85
N GLU A 37 9.64 6.47 2.90
CA GLU A 37 9.25 5.38 3.80
C GLU A 37 7.90 5.67 4.46
N ILE A 38 7.73 6.89 5.02
CA ILE A 38 6.49 7.33 5.64
C ILE A 38 5.33 7.26 4.65
N LEU A 39 5.52 7.68 3.40
CA LEU A 39 4.46 7.62 2.39
C LEU A 39 4.12 6.20 1.94
N CYS A 40 5.11 5.32 1.79
CA CYS A 40 4.86 3.91 1.48
C CYS A 40 4.04 3.24 2.59
N ASP A 41 4.40 3.50 3.84
CA ASP A 41 3.67 3.01 5.00
C ASP A 41 2.27 3.61 5.11
N ALA A 42 2.09 4.89 4.79
CA ALA A 42 0.78 5.55 4.79
C ALA A 42 -0.16 4.97 3.73
N ASP A 43 0.34 4.75 2.51
CA ASP A 43 -0.42 4.18 1.38
C ASP A 43 -0.92 2.75 1.68
N THR A 44 -0.13 2.00 2.44
CA THR A 44 -0.42 0.59 2.79
C THR A 44 -0.80 0.40 4.26
N TYR A 45 -1.17 1.48 4.95
CA TYR A 45 -1.44 1.47 6.39
C TYR A 45 -2.55 0.48 6.78
N ASN A 46 -3.57 0.37 5.92
CA ASN A 46 -4.73 -0.49 6.17
C ASN A 46 -4.36 -1.98 6.28
N LEU A 47 -3.26 -2.44 5.67
CA LEU A 47 -2.88 -3.87 5.61
C LEU A 47 -2.73 -4.54 6.98
N GLY A 48 -2.43 -3.77 8.03
CA GLY A 48 -2.28 -4.26 9.40
C GLY A 48 -3.39 -3.85 10.35
N THR A 49 -4.50 -3.29 9.83
CA THR A 49 -5.64 -2.83 10.62
C THR A 49 -6.79 -3.82 10.56
N GLU A 50 -7.73 -3.72 11.50
CA GLU A 50 -8.94 -4.54 11.53
C GLU A 50 -9.87 -4.24 10.34
N ASP A 51 -9.78 -3.04 9.78
CA ASP A 51 -10.54 -2.61 8.58
C ASP A 51 -10.08 -3.29 7.29
N PHE A 52 -8.91 -3.94 7.28
CA PHE A 52 -8.29 -4.44 6.04
C PHE A 52 -9.25 -5.31 5.24
N ILE A 53 -9.88 -6.31 5.89
CA ILE A 53 -10.79 -7.26 5.24
C ILE A 53 -11.96 -6.55 4.55
N ARG A 54 -12.50 -5.51 5.20
CA ARG A 54 -13.58 -4.69 4.63
C ARG A 54 -13.07 -3.90 3.43
N THR A 55 -11.92 -3.23 3.56
CA THR A 55 -11.35 -2.42 2.46
C THR A 55 -10.90 -3.26 1.26
N ASP A 56 -10.37 -4.46 1.49
CA ASP A 56 -9.96 -5.40 0.44
C ASP A 56 -11.17 -5.90 -0.37
N LYS A 57 -12.31 -6.17 0.30
CA LYS A 57 -13.57 -6.49 -0.38
C LYS A 57 -14.07 -5.33 -1.26
N LEU A 58 -14.00 -4.10 -0.75
CA LEU A 58 -14.41 -2.90 -1.51
C LEU A 58 -13.51 -2.69 -2.73
N LEU A 59 -12.20 -2.89 -2.59
CA LEU A 59 -11.25 -2.82 -3.70
C LEU A 59 -11.56 -3.88 -4.77
N LYS A 60 -11.87 -5.11 -4.35
CA LYS A 60 -12.29 -6.18 -5.28
C LYS A 60 -13.51 -5.77 -6.09
N GLU A 61 -14.51 -5.19 -5.43
CA GLU A 61 -15.74 -4.71 -6.07
C GLU A 61 -15.46 -3.57 -7.05
N GLU A 62 -14.66 -2.57 -6.65
CA GLU A 62 -14.26 -1.46 -7.52
C GLU A 62 -13.56 -1.97 -8.79
N LEU A 63 -12.61 -2.89 -8.64
CA LEU A 63 -11.89 -3.47 -9.77
C LEU A 63 -12.81 -4.29 -10.69
N GLY A 64 -13.78 -5.02 -10.11
CA GLY A 64 -14.82 -5.70 -10.87
C GLY A 64 -15.67 -4.73 -11.70
N ASN A 65 -16.09 -3.61 -11.11
CA ASN A 65 -16.85 -2.55 -11.80
C ASN A 65 -16.04 -1.91 -12.94
N ARG A 66 -14.70 -1.86 -12.79
CA ARG A 66 -13.76 -1.41 -13.81
C ARG A 66 -13.39 -2.50 -14.83
N LYS A 67 -14.06 -3.67 -14.79
CA LYS A 67 -13.83 -4.83 -15.66
C LYS A 67 -12.41 -5.40 -15.56
N VAL A 68 -11.75 -5.23 -14.41
CA VAL A 68 -10.47 -5.87 -14.09
C VAL A 68 -10.74 -7.27 -13.55
N LEU A 69 -9.99 -8.27 -14.04
CA LEU A 69 -10.08 -9.65 -13.56
C LEU A 69 -9.70 -9.76 -12.08
N THR A 70 -10.64 -10.25 -11.27
CA THR A 70 -10.48 -10.48 -9.82
C THR A 70 -10.47 -11.96 -9.45
N ASP A 71 -10.11 -12.80 -10.40
CA ASP A 71 -9.82 -14.22 -10.19
C ASP A 71 -8.66 -14.38 -9.19
N ASN A 72 -8.66 -15.49 -8.44
CA ASN A 72 -7.60 -15.81 -7.48
C ASN A 72 -7.34 -14.68 -6.44
N TRP A 73 -8.38 -13.89 -6.12
CA TRP A 73 -8.26 -12.70 -5.27
C TRP A 73 -7.58 -12.99 -3.93
N ILE A 74 -8.02 -14.03 -3.22
CA ILE A 74 -7.46 -14.40 -1.90
C ILE A 74 -5.96 -14.72 -2.01
N GLU A 75 -5.55 -15.43 -3.07
CA GLU A 75 -4.14 -15.76 -3.30
C GLU A 75 -3.31 -14.50 -3.60
N LYS A 76 -3.82 -13.61 -4.46
CA LYS A 76 -3.18 -12.33 -4.79
C LYS A 76 -3.06 -11.44 -3.56
N THR A 77 -4.10 -11.32 -2.74
CA THR A 77 -4.08 -10.57 -1.48
C THR A 77 -3.10 -11.17 -0.49
N LYS A 78 -3.07 -12.50 -0.33
CA LYS A 78 -2.07 -13.18 0.52
C LYS A 78 -0.64 -12.90 0.05
N GLN A 79 -0.39 -12.97 -1.26
CA GLN A 79 0.92 -12.67 -1.84
C GLN A 79 1.33 -11.20 -1.60
N LEU A 80 0.39 -10.25 -1.76
CA LEU A 80 0.62 -8.84 -1.42
C LEU A 80 1.07 -8.70 0.04
N LEU A 81 0.34 -9.28 0.99
CA LEU A 81 0.69 -9.19 2.41
C LEU A 81 2.05 -9.82 2.72
N LEU A 82 2.36 -10.98 2.13
CA LEU A 82 3.64 -11.67 2.34
C LEU A 82 4.84 -10.91 1.77
N THR A 83 4.66 -10.25 0.62
CA THR A 83 5.75 -9.52 -0.06
C THR A 83 5.93 -8.09 0.45
N HIS A 84 4.85 -7.47 0.92
CA HIS A 84 4.85 -6.14 1.52
C HIS A 84 5.70 -6.10 2.80
N LYS A 85 6.31 -4.96 3.08
CA LYS A 85 7.04 -4.67 4.33
C LYS A 85 6.71 -3.25 4.78
N TYR A 86 6.58 -3.06 6.09
CA TYR A 86 6.57 -1.72 6.68
C TYR A 86 8.01 -1.22 6.81
N PHE A 87 8.22 0.08 6.65
CA PHE A 87 9.54 0.70 6.65
C PHE A 87 9.83 1.43 7.96
N THR A 88 8.87 2.21 8.46
CA THR A 88 9.05 2.99 9.69
C THR A 88 8.89 2.12 10.93
N SER A 89 9.64 2.43 11.99
CA SER A 89 9.53 1.74 13.28
C SER A 89 8.12 1.84 13.87
N TYR A 90 7.42 2.96 13.63
CA TYR A 90 6.03 3.14 14.05
C TYR A 90 5.10 2.08 13.45
N CYS A 91 5.10 1.96 12.12
CA CYS A 91 4.21 1.01 11.43
C CYS A 91 4.64 -0.43 11.67
N ILE A 92 5.93 -0.72 11.76
CA ILE A 92 6.42 -2.06 12.14
C ILE A 92 5.83 -2.46 13.50
N ASN A 93 5.96 -1.61 14.52
CA ASN A 93 5.49 -1.93 15.87
C ASN A 93 3.97 -2.00 15.97
N LYS A 94 3.25 -1.13 15.25
CA LYS A 94 1.80 -1.02 15.34
C LYS A 94 1.04 -2.04 14.48
N LEU A 95 1.52 -2.32 13.27
CA LEU A 95 0.74 -2.97 12.22
C LEU A 95 1.19 -4.40 11.90
N SER A 96 2.43 -4.78 12.22
CA SER A 96 2.96 -6.11 11.85
C SER A 96 2.12 -7.26 12.42
N ARG A 97 1.67 -7.14 13.68
CA ARG A 97 0.84 -8.17 14.32
C ARG A 97 -0.53 -8.31 13.65
N GLY A 98 -1.17 -7.19 13.28
CA GLY A 98 -2.45 -7.23 12.58
C GLY A 98 -2.33 -7.84 11.20
N LYS A 99 -1.26 -7.48 10.47
CA LYS A 99 -0.95 -8.04 9.16
C LYS A 99 -0.75 -9.56 9.21
N GLU A 100 -0.01 -10.03 10.21
CA GLU A 100 0.21 -11.47 10.41
C GLU A 100 -1.09 -12.23 10.71
N LYS A 101 -1.97 -11.68 11.56
CA LYS A 101 -3.30 -12.27 11.81
C LYS A 101 -4.10 -12.44 10.51
N THR A 102 -4.11 -11.41 9.66
CA THR A 102 -4.77 -11.45 8.35
C THR A 102 -4.17 -12.53 7.46
N ILE A 103 -2.84 -12.65 7.39
CA ILE A 103 -2.17 -13.69 6.60
C ILE A 103 -2.63 -15.09 7.06
N GLN A 104 -2.73 -15.32 8.37
CA GLN A 104 -3.17 -16.61 8.91
C GLN A 104 -4.66 -16.88 8.60
N LEU A 105 -5.52 -15.87 8.67
CA LEU A 105 -6.93 -16.00 8.27
C LEU A 105 -7.07 -16.42 6.80
N LEU A 106 -6.33 -15.78 5.89
CA LEU A 106 -6.37 -16.10 4.47
C LEU A 106 -5.80 -17.50 4.17
N LYS A 107 -4.78 -17.95 4.92
CA LYS A 107 -4.25 -19.31 4.80
C LYS A 107 -5.30 -20.37 5.14
N ASN A 108 -6.05 -20.18 6.22
CA ASN A 108 -7.08 -21.13 6.64
C ASN A 108 -8.23 -21.22 5.62
N GLN A 109 -8.61 -20.08 5.02
CA GLN A 109 -9.65 -20.04 3.98
C GLN A 109 -9.27 -20.79 2.70
N LEU A 110 -7.98 -20.90 2.38
CA LEU A 110 -7.49 -21.63 1.19
C LEU A 110 -7.30 -23.14 1.43
N GLN A 111 -7.36 -23.59 2.69
CA GLN A 111 -7.26 -25.00 3.06
C GLN A 111 -8.62 -25.69 3.16
N THR A 112 -9.71 -24.94 2.98
CA THR A 112 -11.10 -25.44 2.98
C THR A 112 -11.63 -25.48 1.55
#